data_AF-A0AAW5SVR1-F1
#
_entry.id   AF-A0AAW5SVR1-F1
#
_cell.length_a   1.000
_cell.length_b   1.000
_cell.length_c   1.000
_cell.angle_alpha   90.00
_cell.angle_beta   90.00
_cell.angle_gamma   90.00
#
_symmetry.space_group_name_H-M   'P 1'
#
loop_
_entity.id
_entity.type
_entity.pdbx_description
1 polymer ?
#
loop_
_entity_poly.entity_id
_entity_poly.type
_entity_poly.pdbx_seq_one_letter_code
_entity_poly.pdbx_strand_id
1 'polypeptide(L)'
;MTGRNEPPEEMPQSRFDLAEAFRARQQQLESDLGFGRTVLAHPGTLGDATELDWRGMLADFLPRRYGVAKAFVIDVNGAMSDQLDIVVHDRHYSPLLFEVGGAHFIPAESVYAVFEIKQTLNKSHVEYAGDKIASVRRLRRTSVGFGTATGVAVAQEPKRILGGLLVLDSDWSPPLGVPLRDALNARNSDQALDFGCALRAGTFEAPDPTVGGELWVSSDPTTSLIFFALRLLSRLREMATVPAMDYAAYIESAQLSAKRD
;
A
#
# COMPACT_ATOMS: atom_id res chain seq x y z
N MET A 1 32.62 9.67 61.93
CA MET A 1 32.40 8.72 60.82
C MET A 1 31.21 9.21 60.02
N THR A 2 31.49 9.87 58.89
CA THR A 2 30.49 10.40 57.94
C THR A 2 30.06 9.26 57.02
N GLY A 3 28.92 8.64 57.32
CA GLY A 3 28.28 7.71 56.40
C GLY A 3 27.71 8.48 55.22
N ARG A 4 28.33 8.34 54.05
CA ARG A 4 27.72 8.76 52.78
C ARG A 4 26.57 7.79 52.52
N ASN A 5 25.34 8.30 52.54
CA ASN A 5 24.22 7.61 51.90
C ASN A 5 24.48 7.67 50.40
N GLU A 6 24.87 6.54 49.81
CA GLU A 6 24.74 6.36 48.36
C GLU A 6 23.25 6.45 48.00
N PRO A 7 22.89 7.18 46.92
CA PRO A 7 21.52 7.19 46.46
C PRO A 7 21.12 5.77 46.01
N PRO A 8 19.86 5.35 46.22
CA PRO A 8 19.42 4.02 45.81
C PRO A 8 19.60 3.86 44.28
N GLU A 9 20.15 2.71 43.87
CA GLU A 9 20.21 2.28 42.47
C GLU A 9 18.83 2.47 41.82
N GLU A 10 18.77 3.30 40.77
CA GLU A 10 17.57 3.46 39.94
C GLU A 10 17.15 2.08 39.43
N MET A 11 16.02 1.57 39.92
CA MET A 11 15.44 0.34 39.38
C MET A 11 15.22 0.53 37.87
N PRO A 12 15.64 -0.42 37.02
CA PRO A 12 15.42 -0.30 35.59
C PRO A 12 13.91 -0.19 35.32
N GLN A 13 13.50 0.95 34.77
CA GLN A 13 12.14 1.14 34.24
C GLN A 13 11.83 -0.03 33.30
N SER A 14 10.64 -0.63 33.42
CA SER A 14 10.23 -1.73 32.53
C SER A 14 10.44 -1.31 31.07
N ARG A 15 11.38 -1.94 30.39
CA ARG A 15 11.77 -1.57 29.02
C ARG A 15 10.82 -2.25 28.04
N PHE A 16 10.22 -1.48 27.14
CA PHE A 16 9.45 -2.02 26.02
C PHE A 16 10.40 -2.70 25.03
N ASP A 17 10.21 -4.00 24.79
CA ASP A 17 10.94 -4.72 23.75
C ASP A 17 10.25 -4.50 22.39
N LEU A 18 10.80 -3.56 21.63
CA LEU A 18 10.32 -3.21 20.30
C LEU A 18 10.41 -4.38 19.32
N ALA A 19 11.47 -5.19 19.40
CA ALA A 19 11.68 -6.29 18.48
C ALA A 19 10.69 -7.43 18.76
N GLU A 20 10.44 -7.73 20.03
CA GLU A 20 9.41 -8.69 20.43
C GLU A 20 8.02 -8.23 19.99
N ALA A 21 7.66 -6.96 20.21
CA ALA A 21 6.37 -6.42 19.79
C ALA A 21 6.15 -6.51 18.27
N PHE A 22 7.19 -6.23 17.47
CA PHE A 22 7.12 -6.36 16.02
C PHE A 22 6.95 -7.80 15.55
N ARG A 23 7.67 -8.74 16.16
CA ARG A 23 7.50 -10.17 15.87
C ARG A 23 6.11 -10.65 16.27
N ALA A 24 5.62 -10.23 17.44
CA ALA A 24 4.28 -10.59 17.90
C ALA A 24 3.18 -10.08 16.96
N ARG A 25 3.31 -8.84 16.44
CA ARG A 25 2.35 -8.31 15.45
C ARG A 25 2.38 -9.09 14.14
N GLN A 26 3.56 -9.52 13.68
CA GLN A 26 3.67 -10.41 12.52
C GLN A 26 3.01 -11.77 12.79
N GLN A 27 3.29 -12.39 13.93
CA GLN A 27 2.71 -13.67 14.33
C GLN A 27 1.18 -13.61 14.43
N GLN A 28 0.63 -12.49 14.89
CA GLN A 28 -0.82 -12.27 14.91
C GLN A 28 -1.39 -12.34 13.50
N LEU A 29 -0.87 -11.56 12.55
CA LEU A 29 -1.34 -11.58 11.17
C LEU A 29 -1.14 -12.97 10.53
N GLU A 30 0.00 -13.63 10.78
CA GLU A 30 0.23 -14.99 10.30
C GLU A 30 -0.81 -15.99 10.81
N SER A 31 -1.24 -15.83 12.07
CA SER A 31 -2.25 -16.67 12.70
C SER A 31 -3.63 -16.42 12.11
N ASP A 32 -4.00 -15.16 11.89
CA ASP A 32 -5.28 -14.77 11.30
C ASP A 32 -5.40 -15.33 9.87
N LEU A 33 -4.37 -15.13 9.05
CA LEU A 33 -4.27 -15.69 7.69
C LEU A 33 -4.27 -17.23 7.68
N GLY A 34 -3.57 -17.86 8.63
CA GLY A 34 -3.51 -19.32 8.76
C GLY A 34 -4.84 -19.95 9.20
N PHE A 35 -5.59 -19.26 10.08
CA PHE A 35 -6.91 -19.69 10.53
C PHE A 35 -7.91 -19.70 9.37
N GLY A 36 -7.91 -18.66 8.54
CA GLY A 36 -8.72 -18.60 7.32
C GLY A 36 -8.53 -19.85 6.45
N ARG A 37 -7.27 -20.25 6.21
CA ARG A 37 -6.94 -21.45 5.41
C ARG A 37 -7.43 -22.76 6.03
N THR A 38 -7.53 -22.81 7.36
CA THR A 38 -7.94 -24.02 8.09
C THR A 38 -9.46 -24.20 8.08
N VAL A 39 -10.22 -23.10 8.15
CA VAL A 39 -11.68 -23.13 8.35
C VAL A 39 -12.46 -22.90 7.05
N LEU A 40 -11.89 -22.20 6.07
CA LEU A 40 -12.56 -21.87 4.83
C LEU A 40 -12.20 -22.87 3.72
N ALA A 41 -13.12 -23.78 3.42
CA ALA A 41 -12.94 -24.80 2.38
C ALA A 41 -13.07 -24.24 0.95
N HIS A 42 -13.71 -23.09 0.77
CA HIS A 42 -13.94 -22.47 -0.54
C HIS A 42 -12.86 -21.44 -0.87
N PRO A 43 -12.16 -21.55 -2.03
CA PRO A 43 -11.06 -20.66 -2.40
C PRO A 43 -11.43 -19.17 -2.43
N GLY A 44 -12.66 -18.82 -2.85
CA GLY A 44 -13.11 -17.44 -2.91
C GLY A 44 -13.22 -16.80 -1.51
N THR A 45 -13.87 -17.49 -0.58
CA THR A 45 -14.04 -17.02 0.80
C THR A 45 -12.69 -16.90 1.53
N LEU A 46 -11.76 -17.81 1.25
CA LEU A 46 -10.39 -17.74 1.76
C LEU A 46 -9.66 -16.49 1.26
N GLY A 47 -9.81 -16.16 -0.02
CA GLY A 47 -9.28 -14.93 -0.61
C GLY A 47 -9.83 -13.70 0.11
N ASP A 48 -11.16 -13.57 0.21
CA ASP A 48 -11.81 -12.41 0.84
C ASP A 48 -11.39 -12.21 2.31
N ALA A 49 -11.23 -13.29 3.08
CA ALA A 49 -10.75 -13.24 4.45
C ALA A 49 -9.29 -12.77 4.53
N THR A 50 -8.42 -13.35 3.70
CA THR A 50 -7.00 -12.95 3.61
C THR A 50 -6.86 -11.47 3.25
N GLU A 51 -7.67 -11.00 2.31
CA GLU A 51 -7.69 -9.59 1.96
C GLU A 51 -8.17 -8.68 3.11
N LEU A 52 -9.16 -9.13 3.87
CA LEU A 52 -9.69 -8.38 5.01
C LEU A 52 -8.62 -8.19 6.10
N ASP A 53 -7.86 -9.23 6.42
CA ASP A 53 -6.82 -9.19 7.45
C ASP A 53 -5.68 -8.23 7.07
N TRP A 54 -5.20 -8.28 5.82
CA TRP A 54 -4.20 -7.33 5.34
C TRP A 54 -4.69 -5.89 5.33
N ARG A 55 -5.93 -5.65 4.88
CA ARG A 55 -6.55 -4.32 4.93
C ARG A 55 -6.65 -3.80 6.36
N GLY A 56 -7.12 -4.64 7.28
CA GLY A 56 -7.23 -4.32 8.70
C GLY A 56 -5.87 -3.96 9.30
N MET A 57 -4.84 -4.78 9.02
CA MET A 57 -3.48 -4.53 9.48
C MET A 57 -2.95 -3.16 9.02
N LEU A 58 -3.09 -2.84 7.72
CA LEU A 58 -2.65 -1.55 7.18
C LEU A 58 -3.49 -0.39 7.70
N ALA A 59 -4.80 -0.55 7.84
CA ALA A 59 -5.69 0.49 8.37
C ALA A 59 -5.36 0.84 9.84
N ASP A 60 -5.02 -0.16 10.65
CA ASP A 60 -4.59 0.02 12.03
C ASP A 60 -3.23 0.71 12.15
N PHE A 61 -2.31 0.39 11.22
CA PHE A 61 -0.93 0.87 11.28
C PHE A 61 -0.74 2.27 10.68
N LEU A 62 -1.39 2.55 9.55
CA LEU A 62 -1.19 3.79 8.82
C LEU A 62 -1.86 4.99 9.53
N PRO A 63 -1.27 6.20 9.45
CA PRO A 63 -1.92 7.41 9.94
C PRO A 63 -3.31 7.61 9.32
N ARG A 64 -4.28 8.08 10.12
CA ARG A 64 -5.70 8.23 9.74
C ARG A 64 -5.98 9.10 8.50
N ARG A 65 -5.00 9.88 8.03
CA ARG A 65 -5.11 10.62 6.76
C ARG A 65 -5.16 9.70 5.53
N TYR A 66 -4.67 8.47 5.69
CA TYR A 66 -4.70 7.44 4.67
C TYR A 66 -5.91 6.54 4.91
N GLY A 67 -6.80 6.47 3.91
CA GLY A 67 -7.81 5.43 3.80
C GLY A 67 -7.21 4.16 3.21
N VAL A 68 -7.76 3.02 3.60
CA VAL A 68 -7.38 1.69 3.11
C VAL A 68 -8.66 0.96 2.77
N ALA A 69 -8.88 0.66 1.48
CA ALA A 69 -10.14 0.08 1.02
C ALA A 69 -9.95 -0.88 -0.15
N LYS A 70 -10.88 -1.85 -0.29
CA LYS A 70 -11.11 -2.56 -1.56
C LYS A 70 -11.90 -1.64 -2.47
N ALA A 71 -11.39 -1.34 -3.66
CA ALA A 71 -11.99 -0.31 -4.51
C ALA A 71 -11.69 -0.49 -5.99
N PHE A 72 -12.53 0.11 -6.82
CA PHE A 72 -12.17 0.53 -8.17
C PHE A 72 -11.62 1.96 -8.11
N VAL A 73 -10.64 2.27 -8.95
CA VAL A 73 -10.17 3.63 -9.16
C VAL A 73 -10.72 4.14 -10.48
N ILE A 74 -11.24 5.37 -10.48
CA ILE A 74 -11.81 6.02 -11.67
C ILE A 74 -11.13 7.34 -11.96
N ASP A 75 -11.11 7.73 -13.23
CA ASP A 75 -10.63 9.05 -13.64
C ASP A 75 -11.74 9.99 -14.12
N VAL A 76 -11.32 11.23 -14.34
CA VAL A 76 -12.17 12.30 -14.86
C VAL A 76 -12.82 11.99 -16.21
N ASN A 77 -12.27 11.07 -17.01
CA ASN A 77 -12.84 10.70 -18.31
C ASN A 77 -13.82 9.51 -18.19
N GLY A 78 -14.03 8.97 -17.00
CA GLY A 78 -14.85 7.78 -16.76
C GLY A 78 -14.14 6.45 -17.02
N ALA A 79 -12.81 6.46 -17.23
CA ALA A 79 -12.05 5.22 -17.26
C ALA A 79 -11.96 4.62 -15.86
N MET A 80 -11.87 3.30 -15.78
CA MET A 80 -11.88 2.54 -14.52
C MET A 80 -10.75 1.52 -14.51
N SER A 81 -10.10 1.36 -13.36
CA SER A 81 -9.14 0.29 -13.10
C SER A 81 -9.82 -1.07 -12.98
N ASP A 82 -9.03 -2.13 -12.87
CA ASP A 82 -9.52 -3.37 -12.27
C ASP A 82 -9.89 -3.15 -10.78
N GLN A 83 -10.64 -4.07 -10.19
CA GLN A 83 -10.89 -4.04 -8.73
C GLN A 83 -9.57 -4.29 -7.98
N LEU A 84 -9.23 -3.48 -7.00
CA LEU A 84 -7.98 -3.63 -6.25
C LEU A 84 -8.28 -4.08 -4.83
N ASP A 85 -7.47 -5.01 -4.33
CA ASP A 85 -7.65 -5.57 -2.98
C ASP A 85 -7.39 -4.52 -1.91
N ILE A 86 -6.37 -3.69 -2.14
CA ILE A 86 -6.03 -2.54 -1.29
C ILE A 86 -5.72 -1.31 -2.14
N VAL A 87 -6.43 -0.23 -1.86
CA VAL A 87 -6.11 1.13 -2.29
C VAL A 87 -5.83 1.97 -1.05
N VAL A 88 -4.62 2.51 -0.96
CA VAL A 88 -4.24 3.54 0.01
C VAL A 88 -4.50 4.89 -0.62
N HIS A 89 -5.43 5.66 -0.04
CA HIS A 89 -5.89 6.92 -0.63
C HIS A 89 -5.98 8.04 0.40
N ASP A 90 -6.00 9.29 -0.07
CA ASP A 90 -6.27 10.45 0.75
C ASP A 90 -7.73 10.45 1.22
N ARG A 91 -7.92 10.73 2.52
CA ARG A 91 -9.25 10.92 3.14
C ARG A 91 -9.48 12.35 3.62
N HIS A 92 -8.46 13.20 3.57
CA HIS A 92 -8.54 14.50 4.21
C HIS A 92 -9.02 15.60 3.24
N TYR A 93 -8.60 15.52 1.98
CA TYR A 93 -8.90 16.51 0.95
C TYR A 93 -9.73 15.93 -0.20
N SER A 94 -9.79 14.61 -0.33
CA SER A 94 -10.45 13.92 -1.43
C SER A 94 -11.76 13.26 -0.98
N PRO A 95 -12.85 13.41 -1.74
CA PRO A 95 -14.08 12.67 -1.47
C PRO A 95 -13.95 11.22 -1.92
N LEU A 96 -14.68 10.32 -1.26
CA LEU A 96 -15.10 9.07 -1.88
C LEU A 96 -16.22 9.43 -2.88
N LEU A 97 -16.05 9.11 -4.16
CA LEU A 97 -17.03 9.51 -5.17
C LEU A 97 -18.31 8.69 -5.05
N PHE A 98 -18.19 7.36 -4.94
CA PHE A 98 -19.34 6.47 -4.81
C PHE A 98 -19.05 5.27 -3.90
N GLU A 99 -20.11 4.78 -3.28
CA GLU A 99 -20.16 3.49 -2.60
C GLU A 99 -21.42 2.76 -3.08
N VAL A 100 -21.25 1.60 -3.71
CA VAL A 100 -22.36 0.84 -4.27
C VAL A 100 -22.20 -0.63 -3.90
N GLY A 101 -23.13 -1.17 -3.10
CA GLY A 101 -23.12 -2.58 -2.72
C GLY A 101 -21.83 -3.02 -2.00
N GLY A 102 -21.19 -2.12 -1.25
CA GLY A 102 -19.91 -2.36 -0.58
C GLY A 102 -18.66 -2.18 -1.46
N ALA A 103 -18.82 -1.86 -2.74
CA ALA A 103 -17.72 -1.47 -3.62
C ALA A 103 -17.48 0.06 -3.54
N HIS A 104 -16.22 0.44 -3.31
CA HIS A 104 -15.79 1.83 -3.29
C HIS A 104 -15.29 2.27 -4.68
N PHE A 105 -15.61 3.50 -5.07
CA PHE A 105 -15.10 4.13 -6.28
C PHE A 105 -14.29 5.36 -5.89
N ILE A 106 -12.98 5.23 -6.05
CA ILE A 106 -12.00 6.19 -5.57
C ILE A 106 -11.45 6.99 -6.77
N PRO A 107 -11.42 8.33 -6.71
CA PRO A 107 -10.85 9.13 -7.77
C PRO A 107 -9.32 8.95 -7.84
N ALA A 108 -8.77 8.82 -9.04
CA ALA A 108 -7.36 8.54 -9.28
C ALA A 108 -6.40 9.55 -8.64
N GLU A 109 -6.81 10.82 -8.52
CA GLU A 109 -6.02 11.87 -7.87
C GLU A 109 -5.73 11.56 -6.40
N SER A 110 -6.66 10.89 -5.72
CA SER A 110 -6.56 10.61 -4.28
C SER A 110 -5.66 9.42 -3.95
N VAL A 111 -5.23 8.64 -4.94
CA VAL A 111 -4.53 7.38 -4.71
C VAL A 111 -3.04 7.61 -4.44
N TYR A 112 -2.55 7.04 -3.34
CA TYR A 112 -1.13 7.01 -3.00
C TYR A 112 -0.48 5.69 -3.40
N ALA A 113 -1.10 4.57 -3.04
CA ALA A 113 -0.56 3.25 -3.26
C ALA A 113 -1.66 2.23 -3.53
N VAL A 114 -1.33 1.17 -4.26
CA VAL A 114 -2.22 0.04 -4.52
C VAL A 114 -1.49 -1.27 -4.30
N PHE A 115 -2.17 -2.26 -3.72
CA PHE A 115 -1.61 -3.57 -3.49
C PHE A 115 -2.56 -4.67 -3.93
N GLU A 116 -1.96 -5.69 -4.53
CA GLU A 116 -2.62 -6.96 -4.81
C GLU A 116 -2.23 -7.97 -3.73
N ILE A 117 -3.18 -8.85 -3.38
CA ILE A 117 -2.98 -9.90 -2.41
C ILE A 117 -3.03 -11.25 -3.10
N LYS A 118 -1.99 -12.07 -2.90
CA LYS A 118 -1.94 -13.45 -3.39
C LYS A 118 -1.44 -14.40 -2.30
N GLN A 119 -1.49 -15.69 -2.58
CA GLN A 119 -1.07 -16.71 -1.62
C GLN A 119 0.46 -16.77 -1.49
N THR A 120 1.18 -16.71 -2.61
CA THR A 120 2.64 -16.91 -2.65
C THR A 120 3.34 -15.92 -3.58
N LEU A 121 4.60 -15.60 -3.28
CA LEU A 121 5.46 -14.81 -4.17
C LEU A 121 6.00 -15.71 -5.29
N ASN A 122 5.62 -15.42 -6.52
CA ASN A 122 6.13 -16.10 -7.71
C ASN A 122 6.01 -15.18 -8.94
N LYS A 123 6.52 -15.66 -10.08
CA LYS A 123 6.52 -14.88 -11.32
C LYS A 123 5.10 -14.48 -11.71
N SER A 124 4.19 -15.43 -11.88
CA SER A 124 2.81 -15.14 -12.33
C SER A 124 2.08 -14.14 -11.45
N HIS A 125 2.28 -14.16 -10.14
CA HIS A 125 1.67 -13.21 -9.22
C HIS A 125 2.31 -11.82 -9.30
N VAL A 126 3.62 -11.72 -9.53
CA VAL A 126 4.28 -10.44 -9.84
C VAL A 126 3.74 -9.85 -11.15
N GLU A 127 3.56 -10.70 -12.17
CA GLU A 127 2.99 -10.26 -13.45
C GLU A 127 1.56 -9.74 -13.29
N TYR A 128 0.71 -10.52 -12.61
CA TYR A 128 -0.68 -10.17 -12.32
C TYR A 128 -0.78 -8.87 -11.51
N ALA A 129 -0.01 -8.73 -10.43
CA ALA A 129 0.01 -7.51 -9.63
C ALA A 129 0.45 -6.31 -10.48
N GLY A 130 1.46 -6.49 -11.34
CA GLY A 130 1.92 -5.46 -12.28
C GLY A 130 0.81 -4.96 -13.21
N ASP A 131 -0.02 -5.86 -13.76
CA ASP A 131 -1.15 -5.48 -14.60
C ASP A 131 -2.20 -4.68 -13.85
N LYS A 132 -2.53 -5.09 -12.62
CA LYS A 132 -3.46 -4.39 -11.72
C LYS A 132 -2.96 -2.99 -11.39
N ILE A 133 -1.68 -2.86 -11.03
CA ILE A 133 -1.02 -1.58 -10.75
C ILE A 133 -1.06 -0.68 -12.01
N ALA A 134 -0.75 -1.24 -13.18
CA ALA A 134 -0.75 -0.50 -14.43
C ALA A 134 -2.15 0.01 -14.81
N SER A 135 -3.21 -0.74 -14.50
CA SER A 135 -4.60 -0.31 -14.72
C SER A 135 -4.93 1.00 -13.99
N VAL A 136 -4.28 1.26 -12.85
CA VAL A 136 -4.46 2.48 -12.06
C VAL A 136 -3.53 3.59 -12.53
N ARG A 137 -2.26 3.28 -12.81
CA ARG A 137 -1.28 4.29 -13.22
C ARG A 137 -1.58 4.94 -14.56
N ARG A 138 -2.33 4.26 -15.42
CA ARG A 138 -2.79 4.79 -16.72
C ARG A 138 -3.97 5.75 -16.62
N LEU A 139 -4.63 5.82 -15.45
CA LEU A 139 -5.75 6.71 -15.23
C LEU A 139 -5.31 8.18 -15.23
N ARG A 140 -6.13 9.03 -15.84
CA ARG A 140 -5.87 10.47 -15.89
C ARG A 140 -6.05 11.07 -14.49
N ARG A 141 -5.09 11.90 -14.07
CA ARG A 141 -5.16 12.61 -12.79
C ARG A 141 -5.10 14.11 -13.04
N THR A 142 -6.13 14.81 -12.61
CA THR A 142 -6.20 16.27 -12.63
C THR A 142 -5.35 16.88 -11.52
N SER A 143 -5.00 18.15 -11.69
CA SER A 143 -4.28 18.92 -10.68
C SER A 143 -4.52 20.40 -10.92
N VAL A 144 -5.05 21.08 -9.91
CA VAL A 144 -5.32 22.53 -9.95
C VAL A 144 -4.63 23.26 -8.81
N GLY A 145 -4.41 24.56 -8.99
CA GLY A 145 -3.96 25.41 -7.89
C GLY A 145 -5.06 25.62 -6.85
N PHE A 146 -4.68 25.87 -5.61
CA PHE A 146 -5.62 26.11 -4.50
C PHE A 146 -5.09 27.15 -3.51
N GLY A 147 -6.00 27.79 -2.79
CA GLY A 147 -5.65 28.77 -1.76
C GLY A 147 -5.05 28.12 -0.52
N THR A 148 -4.02 28.75 0.04
CA THR A 148 -3.38 28.38 1.30
C THR A 148 -3.35 29.59 2.24
N ALA A 149 -3.04 29.37 3.52
CA ALA A 149 -2.94 30.46 4.50
C ALA A 149 -1.91 31.54 4.12
N THR A 150 -0.93 31.19 3.26
CA THR A 150 0.17 32.08 2.87
C THR A 150 0.10 32.52 1.40
N GLY A 151 -0.98 32.19 0.67
CA GLY A 151 -1.14 32.56 -0.73
C GLY A 151 -1.81 31.49 -1.57
N VAL A 152 -1.24 31.17 -2.73
CA VAL A 152 -1.77 30.16 -3.67
C VAL A 152 -0.71 29.09 -3.89
N ALA A 153 -1.09 27.83 -3.65
CA ALA A 153 -0.33 26.69 -4.12
C ALA A 153 -0.62 26.46 -5.61
N VAL A 154 0.43 26.30 -6.41
CA VAL A 154 0.30 25.95 -7.83
C VAL A 154 -0.08 24.49 -8.00
N ALA A 155 -0.68 24.16 -9.15
CA ALA A 155 -0.91 22.77 -9.54
C ALA A 155 0.39 21.96 -9.47
N GLN A 156 0.31 20.76 -8.92
CA GLN A 156 1.44 19.86 -8.76
C GLN A 156 1.35 18.70 -9.74
N GLU A 157 2.48 18.28 -10.29
CA GLU A 157 2.51 17.06 -11.09
C GLU A 157 2.12 15.86 -10.21
N PRO A 158 1.11 15.05 -10.61
CA PRO A 158 0.70 13.89 -9.83
C PRO A 158 1.84 12.89 -9.66
N LYS A 159 2.29 12.68 -8.42
CA LYS A 159 3.36 11.71 -8.10
C LYS A 159 2.96 10.31 -8.54
N ARG A 160 3.93 9.49 -8.96
CA ARG A 160 3.67 8.09 -9.36
C ARG A 160 3.04 7.32 -8.19
N ILE A 161 1.94 6.61 -8.47
CA ILE A 161 1.26 5.76 -7.49
C ILE A 161 2.16 4.57 -7.16
N LEU A 162 2.37 4.30 -5.87
CA LEU A 162 3.14 3.14 -5.42
C LEU A 162 2.34 1.86 -5.68
N GLY A 163 3.02 0.79 -6.09
CA GLY A 163 2.40 -0.51 -6.36
C GLY A 163 3.09 -1.62 -5.58
N GLY A 164 2.35 -2.64 -5.16
CA GLY A 164 2.99 -3.79 -4.54
C GLY A 164 2.17 -5.06 -4.48
N LEU A 165 2.83 -6.10 -3.95
CA LEU A 165 2.28 -7.45 -3.81
C LEU A 165 2.45 -7.94 -2.37
N LEU A 166 1.35 -8.32 -1.73
CA LEU A 166 1.32 -8.85 -0.36
C LEU A 166 0.94 -10.33 -0.39
N VAL A 167 1.74 -11.16 0.26
CA VAL A 167 1.58 -12.62 0.25
C VAL A 167 2.04 -13.23 1.57
N LEU A 168 1.71 -14.50 1.79
CA LEU A 168 2.13 -15.22 2.99
C LEU A 168 3.54 -15.81 2.84
N ASP A 169 3.76 -16.54 1.75
CA ASP A 169 4.95 -17.35 1.50
C ASP A 169 5.59 -17.03 0.14
N SER A 170 6.69 -17.70 -0.20
CA SER A 170 7.34 -17.60 -1.52
C SER A 170 7.55 -18.98 -2.14
N ASP A 171 7.31 -19.08 -3.45
CA ASP A 171 7.59 -20.31 -4.21
C ASP A 171 9.07 -20.40 -4.63
N TRP A 172 9.83 -19.31 -4.46
CA TRP A 172 11.26 -19.26 -4.81
C TRP A 172 12.16 -19.63 -3.63
N SER A 173 13.29 -20.24 -3.96
CA SER A 173 14.39 -20.49 -3.03
C SER A 173 15.72 -20.04 -3.66
N PRO A 174 16.39 -18.99 -3.15
CA PRO A 174 15.95 -18.15 -2.02
C PRO A 174 14.76 -17.24 -2.40
N PRO A 175 13.86 -16.89 -1.44
CA PRO A 175 12.63 -16.13 -1.71
C PRO A 175 12.82 -14.78 -2.41
N LEU A 176 13.82 -14.00 -1.98
CA LEU A 176 14.11 -12.65 -2.48
C LEU A 176 15.38 -12.64 -3.36
N GLY A 177 15.57 -13.71 -4.13
CA GLY A 177 16.75 -13.97 -4.95
C GLY A 177 16.72 -13.38 -6.36
N VAL A 178 17.55 -13.95 -7.23
CA VAL A 178 17.62 -13.63 -8.66
C VAL A 178 16.25 -13.79 -9.37
N PRO A 179 15.45 -14.85 -9.12
CA PRO A 179 14.15 -15.00 -9.79
C PRO A 179 13.19 -13.83 -9.52
N LEU A 180 13.20 -13.27 -8.31
CA LEU A 180 12.43 -12.06 -7.99
C LEU A 180 12.93 -10.86 -8.80
N ARG A 181 14.26 -10.63 -8.82
CA ARG A 181 14.86 -9.52 -9.57
C ARG A 181 14.50 -9.58 -11.05
N ASP A 182 14.60 -10.76 -11.65
CA ASP A 182 14.27 -10.97 -13.07
C ASP A 182 12.78 -10.72 -13.33
N ALA A 183 11.90 -11.19 -12.44
CA ALA A 183 10.46 -10.95 -12.55
C ALA A 183 10.10 -9.46 -12.45
N LEU A 184 10.75 -8.72 -11.53
CA LEU A 184 10.56 -7.27 -11.39
C LEU A 184 11.10 -6.51 -12.60
N ASN A 185 12.31 -6.83 -13.07
CA ASN A 185 12.97 -6.15 -14.20
C ASN A 185 12.28 -6.41 -15.54
N ALA A 186 11.50 -7.49 -15.65
CA ALA A 186 10.69 -7.78 -16.83
C ALA A 186 9.42 -6.91 -16.93
N ARG A 187 9.13 -6.04 -15.95
CA ARG A 187 7.98 -5.12 -15.96
C ARG A 187 8.38 -3.75 -16.50
N ASN A 188 7.47 -3.11 -17.22
CA ASN A 188 7.64 -1.70 -17.62
C ASN A 188 7.31 -0.74 -16.46
N SER A 189 7.48 0.56 -16.66
CA SER A 189 7.25 1.60 -15.65
C SER A 189 5.85 1.60 -15.04
N ASP A 190 4.82 1.28 -15.83
CA ASP A 190 3.43 1.22 -15.39
C ASP A 190 3.18 -0.03 -14.54
N GLN A 191 3.80 -1.15 -14.90
CA GLN A 191 3.66 -2.43 -14.20
C GLN A 191 4.62 -2.60 -13.03
N ALA A 192 5.60 -1.71 -12.84
CA ALA A 192 6.65 -1.89 -11.86
C ALA A 192 6.12 -1.91 -10.42
N LEU A 193 6.45 -2.94 -9.66
CA LEU A 193 6.17 -3.00 -8.23
C LEU A 193 7.24 -2.21 -7.48
N ASP A 194 6.82 -1.41 -6.51
CA ASP A 194 7.69 -0.68 -5.58
C ASP A 194 7.93 -1.49 -4.30
N PHE A 195 6.96 -2.33 -3.93
CA PHE A 195 6.98 -3.09 -2.69
C PHE A 195 6.53 -4.53 -2.89
N GLY A 196 7.05 -5.40 -2.04
CA GLY A 196 6.36 -6.65 -1.76
C GLY A 196 6.71 -7.19 -0.39
N CYS A 197 5.74 -7.86 0.23
CA CYS A 197 5.88 -8.46 1.54
C CYS A 197 5.39 -9.91 1.46
N ALA A 198 6.34 -10.85 1.50
CA ALA A 198 6.05 -12.25 1.79
C ALA A 198 6.23 -12.44 3.30
N LEU A 199 5.13 -12.52 4.03
CA LEU A 199 5.11 -12.41 5.49
C LEU A 199 6.14 -13.32 6.18
N ARG A 200 6.31 -14.55 5.69
CA ARG A 200 7.27 -15.55 6.20
C ARG A 200 8.60 -15.62 5.45
N ALA A 201 8.76 -14.86 4.38
CA ALA A 201 9.89 -14.99 3.45
C ALA A 201 10.70 -13.69 3.27
N GLY A 202 10.21 -12.56 3.79
CA GLY A 202 10.86 -11.27 3.75
C GLY A 202 10.08 -10.21 2.96
N THR A 203 10.60 -9.00 2.99
CA THR A 203 10.10 -7.82 2.28
C THR A 203 11.12 -7.30 1.29
N PHE A 204 10.67 -6.75 0.17
CA PHE A 204 11.49 -5.97 -0.73
C PHE A 204 10.92 -4.56 -0.94
N GLU A 205 11.82 -3.63 -1.23
CA GLU A 205 11.54 -2.28 -1.74
C GLU A 205 12.36 -2.10 -3.01
N ALA A 206 11.66 -2.00 -4.15
CA ALA A 206 12.26 -1.78 -5.44
C ALA A 206 12.43 -0.27 -5.71
N PRO A 207 13.48 0.14 -6.43
CA PRO A 207 13.67 1.54 -6.78
C PRO A 207 12.58 2.01 -7.74
N ASP A 208 12.36 3.32 -7.76
CA ASP A 208 11.52 3.92 -8.79
C ASP A 208 12.14 3.63 -10.18
N PRO A 209 11.40 2.99 -11.11
CA PRO A 209 11.94 2.62 -12.42
C PRO A 209 12.39 3.82 -13.27
N THR A 210 11.93 5.04 -12.94
CA THR A 210 12.30 6.27 -13.65
C THR A 210 13.57 6.93 -13.09
N VAL A 211 13.96 6.59 -11.86
CA VAL A 211 15.15 7.13 -11.19
C VAL A 211 16.28 6.10 -11.20
N GLY A 212 15.94 4.80 -11.12
CA GLY A 212 16.89 3.72 -10.91
C GLY A 212 17.32 3.59 -9.45
N GLY A 213 18.11 2.56 -9.15
CA GLY A 213 18.61 2.27 -7.81
C GLY A 213 18.79 0.78 -7.57
N GLU A 214 19.08 0.41 -6.33
CA GLU A 214 19.22 -0.99 -5.94
C GLU A 214 17.93 -1.52 -5.29
N LEU A 215 17.61 -2.79 -5.57
CA LEU A 215 16.56 -3.50 -4.86
C LEU A 215 16.99 -3.72 -3.40
N TRP A 216 16.25 -3.12 -2.47
CA TRP A 216 16.41 -3.39 -1.06
C TRP A 216 15.59 -4.62 -0.66
N VAL A 217 16.16 -5.49 0.17
CA VAL A 217 15.49 -6.68 0.72
C VAL A 217 15.77 -6.82 2.21
N SER A 218 14.79 -7.31 2.97
CA SER A 218 14.95 -7.61 4.39
C SER A 218 15.86 -8.82 4.59
N SER A 219 16.70 -8.78 5.63
CA SER A 219 17.55 -9.90 6.03
C SER A 219 16.88 -10.86 7.02
N ASP A 220 15.86 -10.40 7.77
CA ASP A 220 15.17 -11.18 8.79
C ASP A 220 13.69 -11.39 8.40
N PRO A 221 13.26 -12.64 8.11
CA PRO A 221 11.89 -12.92 7.73
C PRO A 221 10.90 -12.80 8.91
N THR A 222 11.37 -12.76 10.16
CA THR A 222 10.50 -12.61 11.36
C THR A 222 9.99 -11.18 11.57
N THR A 223 10.49 -10.23 10.78
CA THR A 223 10.17 -8.80 10.87
C THR A 223 9.74 -8.21 9.52
N SER A 224 9.36 -9.07 8.56
CA SER A 224 8.85 -8.69 7.23
C SER A 224 7.74 -7.64 7.32
N LEU A 225 6.73 -7.89 8.17
CA LEU A 225 5.55 -7.05 8.27
C LEU A 225 5.89 -5.59 8.63
N ILE A 226 6.69 -5.42 9.69
CA ILE A 226 7.00 -4.09 10.18
C ILE A 226 7.94 -3.34 9.23
N PHE A 227 8.87 -4.05 8.59
CA PHE A 227 9.76 -3.44 7.62
C PHE A 227 8.99 -2.94 6.40
N PHE A 228 8.07 -3.76 5.88
CA PHE A 228 7.14 -3.31 4.84
C PHE A 228 6.37 -2.06 5.29
N ALA A 229 5.72 -2.12 6.45
CA ALA A 229 4.86 -1.04 6.92
C ALA A 229 5.62 0.28 7.17
N LEU A 230 6.81 0.23 7.77
CA LEU A 230 7.65 1.41 8.02
C LEU A 230 8.23 2.00 6.71
N ARG A 231 8.63 1.15 5.77
CA ARG A 231 9.16 1.57 4.47
C ARG A 231 8.07 2.21 3.62
N LEU A 232 6.89 1.59 3.58
CA LEU A 232 5.70 2.15 2.96
C LEU A 232 5.38 3.52 3.56
N LEU A 233 5.34 3.63 4.90
CA LEU A 233 5.06 4.90 5.57
C LEU A 233 6.09 5.98 5.22
N SER A 234 7.38 5.62 5.08
CA SER A 234 8.43 6.55 4.64
C SER A 234 8.14 7.09 3.24
N ARG A 235 7.83 6.21 2.28
CA ARG A 235 7.51 6.59 0.89
C ARG A 235 6.21 7.42 0.81
N LEU A 236 5.17 7.04 1.56
CA LEU A 236 3.93 7.82 1.65
C LEU A 236 4.19 9.23 2.20
N ARG A 237 5.05 9.38 3.20
CA ARG A 237 5.43 10.69 3.75
C ARG A 237 6.16 11.55 2.72
N GLU A 238 7.06 10.98 1.93
CA GLU A 238 7.74 11.67 0.82
C GLU A 238 6.76 12.11 -0.29
N MET A 239 5.67 11.36 -0.47
CA MET A 239 4.59 11.74 -1.38
C MET A 239 3.79 12.95 -0.89
N ALA A 240 3.89 13.36 0.37
CA ALA A 240 3.18 14.51 0.93
C ALA A 240 1.66 14.41 0.70
N THR A 241 1.00 15.48 0.27
CA THR A 241 -0.44 15.49 -0.03
C THR A 241 -0.66 15.20 -1.52
N VAL A 242 -1.78 14.53 -1.84
CA VAL A 242 -2.24 14.32 -3.22
C VAL A 242 -2.48 15.65 -3.96
N PRO A 243 -2.42 15.66 -5.31
CA PRO A 243 -2.79 16.84 -6.08
C PRO A 243 -4.24 17.26 -5.78
N ALA A 244 -4.51 18.56 -5.85
CA ALA A 244 -5.87 19.07 -5.71
C ALA A 244 -6.68 18.71 -6.96
N MET A 245 -7.75 17.97 -6.76
CA MET A 245 -8.64 17.50 -7.82
C MET A 245 -9.42 18.65 -8.47
N ASP A 246 -9.57 18.58 -9.80
CA ASP A 246 -10.36 19.53 -10.56
C ASP A 246 -11.84 19.11 -10.62
N TYR A 247 -12.64 19.57 -9.65
CA TYR A 247 -14.07 19.29 -9.64
C TYR A 247 -14.81 19.82 -10.88
N ALA A 248 -14.34 20.91 -11.49
CA ALA A 248 -14.97 21.44 -12.70
C ALA A 248 -14.78 20.48 -13.87
N ALA A 249 -13.59 19.90 -14.01
CA ALA A 249 -13.33 18.89 -15.04
C ALA A 249 -14.22 17.64 -14.89
N TYR A 250 -14.49 17.19 -13.66
CA TYR A 250 -15.43 16.09 -13.41
C TYR A 250 -16.87 16.45 -13.80
N ILE A 251 -17.32 17.68 -13.50
CA ILE A 251 -18.65 18.17 -13.90
C ILE A 251 -18.77 18.25 -15.43
N GLU A 252 -17.79 18.83 -16.11
CA GLU A 252 -17.78 18.98 -17.56
C GLU A 252 -17.80 17.62 -18.26
N SER A 253 -16.99 16.66 -17.77
CA SER A 253 -16.96 15.31 -18.29
C SER A 253 -18.32 14.61 -18.18
N ALA A 254 -18.97 14.70 -17.00
CA ALA A 254 -20.30 14.14 -16.80
C ALA A 254 -21.35 14.75 -17.76
N GLN A 255 -21.30 16.07 -17.97
CA GLN A 255 -22.20 16.76 -18.89
C GLN A 255 -21.97 16.40 -20.36
N LEU A 256 -20.73 16.17 -20.76
CA LEU A 256 -20.38 15.75 -22.13
C LEU A 256 -20.85 14.32 -22.42
N SER A 257 -20.69 13.41 -21.46
CA SER A 257 -21.17 12.03 -21.58
C SER A 257 -22.70 11.99 -21.73
N ALA A 258 -23.43 12.78 -20.95
CA ALA A 258 -24.89 12.85 -21.03
C ALA A 258 -25.44 13.40 -22.36
N LYS A 259 -24.61 14.07 -23.18
CA LYS A 259 -25.00 14.58 -24.51
C LYS A 259 -24.74 13.59 -25.64
N ARG A 260 -24.04 12.49 -25.37
CA ARG A 260 -23.71 11.44 -26.35
C ARG A 260 -24.73 10.30 -26.38
N ASP A 261 -25.57 10.22 -25.34
CA ASP A 261 -26.74 9.35 -25.24
C ASP A 261 -28.00 10.04 -25.80
#